data_AF-A0A183GR52-F1
#
_entry.id   AF-A0A183GR52-F1
#
_cell.length_a   1.000
_cell.length_b   1.000
_cell.length_c   1.000
_cell.angle_alpha   90.00
_cell.angle_beta   90.00
_cell.angle_gamma   90.00
#
_symmetry.space_group_name_H-M   'P 1'
#
loop_
_entity.id
_entity.type
_entity.pdbx_description
1 polymer ?
#
loop_
_entity_poly.entity_id
_entity_poly.type
_entity_poly.pdbx_seq_one_letter_code
_entity_poly.pdbx_strand_id
1 'polypeptide(L)'
;MLNGDLTAVTEVFPPNFRELPPPKLELFDLDEMFSSQEVRLAQLANKCEETDLEFYIREAGEILGVSSSLPTNERNPKRILEHVLVQLFEFKKLGQDHDVADAILYDVGAADDLAGDEEMFSDIEDYDDLQ
;
A
#
# COMPACT_ATOMS: atom_id res chain seq x y z
N MET A 1 -18.37 -57.91 57.67
CA MET A 1 -17.77 -58.72 56.60
C MET A 1 -17.79 -57.89 55.34
N LEU A 2 -16.60 -57.68 54.78
CA LEU A 2 -16.29 -56.83 53.64
C LEU A 2 -17.06 -57.29 52.40
N ASN A 3 -17.53 -56.34 51.59
CA ASN A 3 -17.70 -56.51 50.15
C ASN A 3 -17.50 -55.14 49.49
N GLY A 4 -16.27 -54.65 49.58
CA GLY A 4 -15.77 -53.69 48.63
C GLY A 4 -15.19 -54.50 47.48
N ASP A 5 -15.72 -54.33 46.28
CA ASP A 5 -14.92 -54.53 45.09
C ASP A 5 -15.26 -53.41 44.11
N LEU A 6 -14.56 -52.30 44.33
CA LEU A 6 -14.45 -51.20 43.41
C LEU A 6 -13.60 -51.75 42.26
N THR A 7 -14.22 -52.22 41.18
CA THR A 7 -13.52 -52.55 39.93
C THR A 7 -12.98 -51.27 39.30
N ALA A 8 -11.90 -50.76 39.90
CA ALA A 8 -11.00 -49.82 39.26
C ALA A 8 -10.28 -50.61 38.17
N VAL A 9 -10.85 -50.65 36.97
CA VAL A 9 -10.09 -51.01 35.78
C VAL A 9 -8.98 -49.97 35.65
N THR A 10 -7.75 -50.37 35.97
CA THR A 10 -6.57 -49.54 35.74
C THR A 10 -6.45 -49.35 34.23
N GLU A 11 -6.68 -48.13 33.76
CA GLU A 11 -6.38 -47.74 32.39
C GLU A 11 -4.86 -47.86 32.20
N VAL A 12 -4.44 -48.92 31.49
CA VAL A 12 -3.03 -49.15 31.16
C VAL A 12 -2.77 -48.55 29.79
N PHE A 13 -1.75 -47.68 29.71
CA PHE A 13 -1.38 -47.02 28.47
C PHE A 13 -1.18 -48.05 27.35
N PRO A 14 -1.71 -47.78 26.13
CA PRO A 14 -1.50 -48.65 24.99
C PRO A 14 -0.01 -48.87 24.73
N PRO A 15 0.39 -50.04 24.18
CA PRO A 15 1.78 -50.29 23.82
C PRO A 15 2.30 -49.16 22.93
N ASN A 16 3.38 -48.51 23.39
CA ASN A 16 3.91 -47.32 22.74
C ASN A 16 4.56 -47.73 21.41
N PHE A 17 3.95 -47.35 20.30
CA PHE A 17 4.54 -47.55 18.98
C PHE A 17 5.80 -46.70 18.86
N ARG A 18 6.76 -47.15 18.04
CA ARG A 18 7.91 -46.31 17.70
C ARG A 18 7.41 -45.12 16.88
N GLU A 19 7.27 -43.98 17.53
CA GLU A 19 7.00 -42.71 16.86
C GLU A 19 8.22 -42.31 16.01
N LEU A 20 7.95 -41.70 14.86
CA LEU A 20 9.03 -41.14 14.05
C LEU A 20 9.75 -40.06 14.86
N PRO A 21 11.08 -39.92 14.70
CA PRO A 21 11.78 -38.80 15.32
C PRO A 21 11.12 -37.49 14.88
N PRO A 22 11.08 -36.47 15.77
CA PRO A 22 10.57 -35.16 15.40
C PRO A 22 11.24 -34.65 14.12
N PRO A 23 10.52 -33.91 13.26
CA PRO A 23 11.13 -33.29 12.10
C PRO A 23 12.31 -32.42 12.55
N LYS A 24 13.38 -32.41 11.75
CA LYS A 24 14.56 -31.61 12.05
C LYS A 24 14.20 -30.13 12.03
N LEU A 25 14.68 -29.40 13.04
CA LEU A 25 14.50 -27.95 13.09
C LEU A 25 15.49 -27.29 12.12
N GLU A 26 14.96 -26.66 11.07
CA GLU A 26 15.71 -25.80 10.16
C GLU A 26 15.62 -24.35 10.67
N LEU A 27 16.78 -23.70 10.78
CA LEU A 27 16.87 -22.32 11.23
C LEU A 27 16.83 -21.43 9.99
N PHE A 28 15.63 -20.99 9.62
CA PHE A 28 15.42 -20.01 8.55
C PHE A 28 15.57 -18.59 9.08
N ASP A 29 16.17 -17.71 8.29
CA ASP A 29 16.07 -16.28 8.50
C ASP A 29 14.68 -15.81 8.08
N LEU A 30 13.84 -15.47 9.07
CA LEU A 30 12.46 -15.07 8.82
C LEU A 30 12.39 -13.69 8.15
N ASP A 31 13.37 -12.81 8.37
CA ASP A 31 13.40 -11.51 7.72
C ASP A 31 13.76 -11.65 6.25
N GLU A 32 14.64 -12.60 5.90
CA GLU A 32 14.91 -12.92 4.50
C GLU A 32 13.69 -13.55 3.81
N MET A 33 12.99 -14.46 4.50
CA MET A 33 11.93 -15.27 3.90
C MET A 33 10.54 -14.64 3.91
N PHE A 34 10.23 -13.78 4.89
CA PHE A 34 8.88 -13.24 5.12
C PHE A 34 8.81 -11.71 5.20
N SER A 35 9.88 -10.98 4.91
CA SER A 35 9.83 -9.52 4.87
C SER A 35 8.86 -9.02 3.80
N SER A 36 8.16 -7.93 4.13
CA SER A 36 7.32 -7.23 3.16
C SER A 36 8.17 -6.58 2.07
N GLN A 37 7.56 -6.30 0.92
CA GLN A 37 8.23 -5.58 -0.17
C GLN A 37 8.79 -4.23 0.31
N GLU A 38 8.08 -3.53 1.20
CA GLU A 38 8.51 -2.25 1.78
C GLU A 38 9.80 -2.39 2.60
N VAL A 39 9.87 -3.40 3.49
CA VAL A 39 11.05 -3.65 4.32
C VAL A 39 12.24 -4.02 3.43
N ARG A 40 12.03 -4.88 2.42
CA ARG A 40 13.08 -5.28 1.48
C ARG A 40 13.61 -4.11 0.66
N LEU A 41 12.72 -3.22 0.20
CA LEU A 41 13.12 -1.99 -0.50
C LEU A 41 13.93 -1.07 0.39
N ALA A 42 13.51 -0.86 1.64
CA ALA A 42 14.24 -0.03 2.60
C ALA A 42 15.64 -0.59 2.87
N GLN A 43 15.76 -1.91 3.06
CA GLN A 43 17.06 -2.58 3.23
C GLN A 43 17.93 -2.46 1.99
N LEU A 44 17.36 -2.65 0.80
CA LEU A 44 18.07 -2.48 -0.48
C LEU A 44 18.58 -1.05 -0.65
N ALA A 45 17.76 -0.05 -0.32
CA ALA A 45 18.12 1.36 -0.41
C ALA A 45 19.28 1.73 0.54
N ASN A 46 19.29 1.17 1.74
CA ASN A 46 20.38 1.38 2.70
C ASN A 46 21.70 0.68 2.30
N LYS A 47 21.63 -0.30 1.40
CA LYS A 47 22.79 -1.09 0.95
C LYS A 47 23.48 -0.47 -0.27
N CYS A 48 22.77 0.31 -1.08
CA CYS A 48 23.27 0.81 -2.36
C CYS A 48 23.78 2.24 -2.26
N GLU A 49 24.86 2.52 -3.00
CA GLU A 49 25.34 3.89 -3.25
C GLU A 49 24.92 4.37 -4.66
N GLU A 50 25.20 5.63 -5.00
CA GLU A 50 24.86 6.20 -6.31
C GLU A 50 25.49 5.42 -7.48
N THR A 51 26.64 4.78 -7.25
CA THR A 51 27.32 3.94 -8.23
C THR A 51 26.59 2.63 -8.54
N ASP A 52 25.71 2.19 -7.65
CA ASP A 52 24.99 0.91 -7.74
C ASP A 52 23.61 1.04 -8.39
N LEU A 53 23.34 2.17 -9.05
CA LEU A 53 22.00 2.52 -9.54
C LEU A 53 21.38 1.43 -10.44
N GLU A 54 22.16 0.83 -11.35
CA GLU A 54 21.64 -0.24 -12.20
C GLU A 54 21.23 -1.48 -11.40
N PHE A 55 22.01 -1.84 -10.39
CA PHE A 55 21.71 -2.97 -9.51
C PHE A 55 20.47 -2.67 -8.67
N TYR A 56 20.43 -1.49 -8.06
CA TYR A 56 19.29 -1.04 -7.26
C TYR A 56 17.98 -1.12 -8.05
N ILE A 57 17.95 -0.60 -9.29
CA ILE A 57 16.73 -0.60 -10.11
C ILE A 57 16.28 -2.01 -10.47
N ARG A 58 17.21 -2.92 -10.81
CA ARG A 58 16.85 -4.31 -11.16
C ARG A 58 16.29 -5.06 -9.95
N GLU A 59 16.96 -4.98 -8.80
CA GLU A 59 16.51 -5.64 -7.57
C GLU A 59 15.19 -5.06 -7.06
N ALA A 60 15.02 -3.74 -7.09
CA ALA A 60 13.75 -3.09 -6.74
C ALA A 60 12.62 -3.57 -7.68
N GLY A 61 12.91 -3.75 -8.97
CA GLY A 61 11.97 -4.33 -9.95
C GLY A 61 11.56 -5.77 -9.64
N GLU A 62 12.48 -6.60 -9.13
CA GLU A 62 12.16 -7.96 -8.67
C GLU A 62 11.35 -7.94 -7.37
N ILE A 63 11.70 -7.08 -6.39
CA ILE A 63 10.96 -6.95 -5.13
C ILE A 63 9.50 -6.52 -5.38
N LEU A 64 9.30 -5.54 -6.26
CA LEU A 64 7.97 -5.04 -6.63
C LEU A 64 7.22 -5.95 -7.61
N GLY A 65 7.84 -7.01 -8.10
CA GLY A 65 7.25 -7.92 -9.09
C GLY A 65 7.14 -7.33 -10.50
N VAL A 66 7.69 -6.14 -10.76
CA VAL A 66 7.72 -5.51 -12.09
C VAL A 66 8.51 -6.34 -13.09
N SER A 67 9.60 -6.97 -12.67
CA SER A 67 10.38 -7.83 -13.58
C SER A 67 9.57 -9.00 -14.13
N SER A 68 8.54 -9.47 -13.42
CA SER A 68 7.66 -10.55 -13.87
C SER A 68 6.69 -10.11 -14.98
N SER A 69 6.36 -8.81 -15.06
CA SER A 69 5.50 -8.25 -16.11
C SER A 69 6.24 -7.93 -17.42
N LEU A 70 7.58 -8.00 -17.39
CA LEU A 70 8.43 -7.69 -18.54
C LEU A 70 9.04 -8.97 -19.16
N PRO A 71 9.20 -9.03 -20.50
CA PRO A 71 9.96 -10.08 -21.16
C PRO A 71 11.39 -10.15 -20.62
N THR A 72 11.97 -11.35 -20.51
CA THR A 72 13.33 -11.56 -19.96
C THR A 72 14.43 -10.77 -20.67
N ASN A 73 14.28 -10.54 -21.98
CA ASN A 73 15.17 -9.70 -22.80
C ASN A 73 15.15 -8.22 -22.37
N GLU A 74 14.00 -7.75 -21.87
CA GLU A 74 13.72 -6.33 -21.67
C GLU A 74 13.83 -5.90 -20.20
N ARG A 75 14.32 -6.75 -19.30
CA ARG A 75 14.56 -6.43 -17.87
C ARG A 75 15.76 -5.51 -17.65
N ASN A 76 15.84 -4.46 -18.45
CA ASN A 76 16.84 -3.40 -18.35
C ASN A 76 16.34 -2.32 -17.39
N PRO A 77 17.24 -1.64 -16.64
CA PRO A 77 16.85 -0.60 -15.67
C PRO A 77 15.91 0.46 -16.25
N LYS A 78 16.18 0.91 -17.49
CA LYS A 78 15.35 1.90 -18.19
C LYS A 78 13.92 1.43 -18.43
N ARG A 79 13.73 0.16 -18.82
CA ARG A 79 12.40 -0.42 -19.09
C ARG A 79 11.62 -0.66 -17.81
N ILE A 80 12.30 -1.05 -16.74
CA ILE A 80 11.70 -1.17 -15.40
C ILE A 80 11.16 0.19 -14.94
N LEU A 81 11.97 1.25 -15.03
CA LEU A 81 11.54 2.60 -14.68
C LEU A 81 10.39 3.11 -15.55
N GLU A 82 10.46 2.90 -16.86
CA GLU A 82 9.39 3.27 -17.78
C GLU A 82 8.07 2.61 -17.39
N HIS A 83 8.09 1.31 -17.10
CA HIS A 83 6.90 0.56 -16.68
C HIS A 83 6.26 1.14 -15.41
N VAL A 84 7.08 1.40 -14.38
CA VAL A 84 6.62 1.98 -13.11
C VAL A 84 6.06 3.39 -13.32
N LEU A 85 6.73 4.23 -14.11
CA LEU A 85 6.26 5.58 -14.39
C LEU A 85 4.92 5.58 -15.13
N VAL A 86 4.77 4.74 -16.16
CA VAL A 86 3.50 4.60 -16.88
C VAL A 86 2.38 4.18 -15.93
N GLN A 87 2.62 3.19 -15.06
CA GLN A 87 1.64 2.78 -14.06
C GLN A 87 1.27 3.92 -13.10
N LEU A 88 2.23 4.71 -12.64
CA LEU A 88 1.97 5.87 -11.78
C LEU A 88 1.16 6.95 -12.50
N PHE A 89 1.44 7.21 -13.77
CA PHE A 89 0.68 8.18 -14.57
C PHE A 89 -0.77 7.71 -14.76
N GLU A 90 -0.99 6.45 -15.14
CA GLU A 90 -2.33 5.89 -15.29
C GLU A 90 -3.10 5.89 -13.96
N PHE A 91 -2.43 5.54 -12.85
CA PHE A 91 -3.03 5.61 -11.52
C PHE A 91 -3.47 7.03 -11.15
N LYS A 92 -2.63 8.04 -11.44
CA LYS A 92 -2.96 9.44 -11.18
C LYS A 92 -4.07 9.98 -12.08
N LYS A 93 -4.16 9.52 -13.34
CA LYS A 93 -5.22 9.91 -14.27
C LYS A 93 -6.60 9.52 -13.73
N LEU A 94 -6.72 8.36 -13.08
CA LEU A 94 -7.96 7.92 -12.45
C LEU A 94 -8.39 8.81 -11.27
N GLY A 95 -7.44 9.45 -10.59
CA GLY A 95 -7.72 10.44 -9.53
C GLY A 95 -8.14 11.81 -10.08
N GLN A 96 -7.73 12.16 -11.31
CA GLN A 96 -8.08 13.44 -11.93
C GLN A 96 -9.57 13.56 -12.23
N ASP A 97 -10.29 12.48 -12.54
CA ASP A 97 -11.74 12.58 -12.76
C ASP A 97 -12.48 13.08 -11.50
N HIS A 98 -11.96 12.77 -10.30
CA HIS A 98 -12.54 13.22 -9.03
C HIS A 98 -12.15 14.67 -8.71
N ASP A 99 -10.89 15.06 -8.93
CA ASP A 99 -10.41 16.43 -8.72
C ASP A 99 -11.04 17.41 -9.73
N VAL A 100 -11.25 16.97 -10.97
CA VAL A 100 -11.89 17.75 -12.03
C VAL A 100 -13.40 17.81 -11.83
N ALA A 101 -14.05 16.74 -11.37
CA ALA A 101 -15.46 16.78 -11.01
C ALA A 101 -15.74 17.71 -9.81
N ASP A 102 -14.91 17.68 -8.77
CA ASP A 102 -14.99 18.62 -7.65
C ASP A 102 -14.75 20.06 -8.13
N ALA A 103 -13.72 20.29 -8.96
CA ALA A 103 -13.47 21.62 -9.53
C ALA A 103 -14.63 22.13 -10.41
N ILE A 104 -15.28 21.27 -11.21
CA ILE A 104 -16.46 21.63 -12.01
C ILE A 104 -17.66 21.91 -11.10
N LEU A 105 -17.85 21.16 -10.01
CA LEU A 105 -18.94 21.40 -9.06
C LEU A 105 -18.80 22.76 -8.37
N TYR A 106 -17.57 23.17 -8.02
CA TYR A 106 -17.30 24.50 -7.47
C TYR A 106 -17.45 25.62 -8.52
N ASP A 107 -17.17 25.36 -9.80
CA ASP A 107 -17.30 26.36 -10.88
C ASP A 107 -18.76 26.56 -11.33
N VAL A 108 -19.59 25.51 -11.32
CA VAL A 108 -21.03 25.59 -11.64
C VAL A 108 -21.83 26.29 -10.52
N GLY A 109 -21.27 26.40 -9.31
CA GLY A 109 -21.88 27.13 -8.19
C GLY A 109 -21.77 28.66 -8.28
N ALA A 110 -20.98 29.21 -9.20
CA ALA A 110 -20.74 30.66 -9.31
C ALA A 110 -21.64 31.38 -10.33
N ALA A 111 -22.49 30.66 -11.07
CA ALA A 111 -23.31 31.24 -12.14
C ALA A 111 -24.76 31.57 -11.73
N ASP A 112 -25.25 31.14 -10.56
CA ASP A 112 -26.65 31.35 -10.13
C ASP A 112 -26.86 32.58 -9.21
N ASP A 113 -25.78 33.24 -8.77
CA ASP A 113 -25.86 34.39 -7.84
C ASP A 113 -25.81 35.77 -8.54
N LEU A 114 -26.06 35.84 -9.86
CA LEU A 114 -26.17 37.11 -10.60
C LEU A 114 -27.60 37.67 -10.68
N ALA A 115 -28.54 37.10 -9.92
CA ALA A 115 -29.92 37.56 -9.84
C ALA A 115 -30.28 38.07 -8.44
N GLY A 116 -29.70 39.22 -8.05
CA GLY A 116 -30.22 39.99 -6.92
C GLY A 116 -29.16 40.76 -6.15
N ASP A 117 -28.83 41.97 -6.62
CA ASP A 117 -28.53 43.12 -5.77
C ASP A 117 -28.36 44.37 -6.66
N GLU A 118 -29.47 44.93 -7.13
CA GLU A 118 -29.52 46.29 -7.71
C GLU A 118 -29.87 47.36 -6.65
N GLU A 119 -29.62 47.12 -5.36
CA GLU A 119 -30.01 48.03 -4.27
C GLU A 119 -28.85 48.28 -3.27
N MET A 120 -27.64 48.58 -3.77
CA MET A 120 -26.47 48.90 -2.90
C MET A 120 -25.89 50.31 -3.12
N PHE A 121 -26.54 51.17 -3.90
CA PHE A 121 -26.00 52.50 -4.22
C PHE A 121 -26.99 53.67 -4.02
N SER A 122 -27.98 53.57 -3.12
CA SER A 122 -28.85 54.73 -2.81
C SER A 122 -28.28 55.70 -1.77
N ASP A 123 -27.35 55.26 -0.91
CA ASP A 123 -27.00 56.01 0.30
C ASP A 123 -25.71 56.86 0.15
N ILE A 124 -25.11 56.88 -1.04
CA ILE A 124 -23.81 57.55 -1.26
C ILE A 124 -23.90 58.99 -1.78
N GLU A 125 -25.09 59.49 -2.14
CA GLU A 125 -25.25 60.85 -2.67
C GLU A 125 -25.60 61.92 -1.59
N ASP A 126 -25.79 61.55 -0.33
CA ASP A 126 -26.26 62.47 0.74
C ASP A 126 -25.15 63.18 1.54
N TYR A 127 -23.89 63.12 1.12
CA TYR A 127 -22.79 63.84 1.77
C TYR A 127 -22.08 64.83 0.84
N ASP A 128 -22.78 65.89 0.42
CA ASP A 128 -22.13 67.08 -0.18
C ASP A 128 -22.68 68.43 0.33
N ASP A 129 -23.32 68.47 1.51
CA ASP A 129 -23.84 69.72 2.11
C ASP A 129 -23.51 69.87 3.61
N LEU A 130 -22.21 70.00 3.93
CA LEU A 130 -21.78 70.60 5.21
C LEU A 130 -20.79 71.74 4.95
N GLN A 131 -21.35 72.95 4.88
CA GLN A 131 -20.65 74.24 5.02
C GLN A 131 -20.87 74.82 6.41
#